data_AF-A0A8T0P491-F1
#
_entry.id   AF-A0A8T0P491-F1
#
_cell.length_a   1.000
_cell.length_b   1.000
_cell.length_c   1.000
_cell.angle_alpha   90.00
_cell.angle_beta   90.00
_cell.angle_gamma   90.00
#
_symmetry.space_group_name_H-M   'P 1'
#
loop_
_entity.id
_entity.type
_entity.pdbx_description
1 polymer ?
#
loop_
_entity_poly.entity_id
_entity_poly.type
_entity_poly.pdbx_seq_one_letter_code
_entity_poly.pdbx_strand_id
1 'polypeptide(L)' 'MLVLKHMPNVNQLVIGKGALPCIEGLYIVSLVELDKVPQGIELLRSLKKLWLVNLHRGFLSQWNKSEMHHKMQHVLEIRV' A
#
# COMPACT_ATOMS: atom_id res chain seq x y z
N MET A 1 7.22 -10.76 -5.29
CA MET A 1 7.40 -9.50 -4.52
C MET A 1 7.45 -8.35 -5.51
N LEU A 2 6.86 -7.21 -5.18
CA LEU A 2 6.86 -5.99 -6.01
C LEU A 2 7.36 -4.81 -5.18
N VAL A 3 8.22 -3.98 -5.78
CA VAL A 3 8.80 -2.79 -5.14
C VAL A 3 8.62 -1.59 -6.06
N LEU A 4 7.97 -0.54 -5.55
CA LEU A 4 7.86 0.77 -6.19
C LEU A 4 8.67 1.76 -5.36
N LYS A 5 9.68 2.39 -5.96
CA LYS A 5 10.63 3.24 -5.23
C LYS A 5 11.02 4.49 -6.01
N HIS A 6 11.16 5.61 -5.30
CA HIS A 6 11.68 6.88 -5.85
C HIS A 6 10.92 7.36 -7.09
N MET A 7 9.59 7.33 -7.03
CA MET A 7 8.72 7.86 -8.08
C MET A 7 8.02 9.10 -7.52
N PRO A 8 8.72 10.23 -7.40
CA PRO A 8 8.27 11.35 -6.57
C PRO A 8 6.95 11.97 -7.05
N ASN A 9 6.70 11.93 -8.37
CA ASN A 9 5.52 12.53 -9.00
C ASN A 9 4.32 11.56 -9.10
N VAL A 10 4.44 10.34 -8.54
CA VAL A 10 3.33 9.39 -8.50
C VAL A 10 2.42 9.77 -7.34
N ASN A 11 1.27 10.32 -7.68
CA ASN A 11 0.24 10.74 -6.73
C ASN A 11 -0.96 9.79 -6.67
N GLN A 12 -1.02 8.79 -7.55
CA GLN A 12 -2.09 7.77 -7.57
C GLN A 12 -1.52 6.39 -7.84
N LEU A 13 -2.08 5.40 -7.13
CA LEU A 13 -1.83 3.99 -7.36
C LEU A 13 -3.15 3.23 -7.22
N VAL A 14 -3.43 2.35 -8.18
CA VAL A 14 -4.65 1.54 -8.21
C VAL A 14 -4.27 0.09 -8.40
N ILE A 15 -4.80 -0.78 -7.53
CA ILE A 15 -4.73 -2.22 -7.67
C ILE A 15 -6.04 -2.67 -8.31
N GLY A 16 -5.95 -3.04 -9.59
CA GLY A 16 -7.09 -3.54 -10.35
C GLY A 16 -7.62 -4.87 -9.81
N LYS A 17 -8.90 -5.15 -10.05
CA LYS A 17 -9.49 -6.45 -9.71
C LYS A 17 -8.74 -7.59 -10.40
N GLY A 18 -8.32 -8.60 -9.64
CA GLY A 18 -7.55 -9.74 -10.16
C GLY A 18 -6.07 -9.44 -10.40
N ALA A 19 -5.59 -8.23 -10.11
CA ALA A 19 -4.17 -7.93 -10.20
C ALA A 19 -3.37 -8.69 -9.14
N LEU A 20 -2.17 -9.12 -9.51
CA LEU A 20 -1.17 -9.68 -8.60
C LEU A 20 -1.72 -10.83 -7.70
N PRO A 21 -2.35 -11.87 -8.27
CA PRO A 21 -3.14 -12.85 -7.50
C PRO A 21 -2.34 -13.67 -6.48
N CYS A 22 -1.00 -13.75 -6.63
CA CYS A 22 -0.12 -14.53 -5.75
C CYS A 22 0.96 -13.67 -5.09
N ILE A 23 0.78 -12.35 -5.02
CA ILE A 23 1.80 -11.47 -4.46
C ILE A 23 1.87 -11.60 -2.94
N GLU A 24 3.04 -11.94 -2.43
CA GLU A 24 3.23 -12.07 -0.97
C GLU A 24 3.89 -10.84 -0.33
N GLY A 25 4.51 -9.96 -1.13
CA GLY A 25 5.22 -8.79 -0.64
C GLY A 25 5.07 -7.58 -1.56
N LEU A 26 4.67 -6.45 -0.97
CA LEU A 26 4.50 -5.16 -1.64
C LEU A 26 5.21 -4.07 -0.85
N TYR A 27 6.09 -3.34 -1.52
CA TYR A 27 6.91 -2.29 -0.92
C TYR A 27 6.71 -1.01 -1.73
N ILE A 28 6.20 0.03 -1.10
CA ILE A 28 6.00 1.36 -1.68
C ILE A 28 6.84 2.33 -0.86
N VAL A 29 7.89 2.86 -1.47
CA VAL A 29 8.94 3.58 -0.75
C VAL A 29 9.26 4.89 -1.45
N SER A 30 9.16 6.01 -0.73
CA SER A 30 9.51 7.34 -1.25
C SER A 30 8.67 7.78 -2.47
N LEU A 31 7.36 7.50 -2.44
CA LEU A 31 6.37 8.10 -3.34
C LEU A 31 5.73 9.27 -2.59
N VAL A 32 6.43 10.42 -2.60
CA VAL A 32 6.16 11.55 -1.70
C VAL A 32 4.85 12.29 -1.99
N GLU A 33 4.32 12.17 -3.22
CA GLU A 33 3.02 12.72 -3.61
C GLU A 33 1.86 11.73 -3.43
N LEU A 34 2.13 10.48 -3.06
CA LEU A 34 1.08 9.49 -2.81
C LEU A 34 0.41 9.78 -1.46
N ASP A 35 -0.70 10.51 -1.50
CA ASP A 35 -1.42 11.02 -0.33
C ASP A 35 -2.52 10.10 0.19
N LYS A 36 -2.96 9.15 -0.63
CA LYS A 36 -4.06 8.23 -0.36
C LYS A 36 -3.57 6.79 -0.37
N VAL A 37 -4.25 5.97 0.42
CA VAL A 37 -4.11 4.51 0.35
C VAL A 37 -4.46 4.04 -1.07
N PRO A 38 -3.62 3.20 -1.70
CA PRO A 38 -3.89 2.71 -3.04
C PRO A 38 -5.24 1.99 -3.10
N GLN A 39 -6.10 2.39 -4.03
CA GLN A 39 -7.42 1.77 -4.17
C GLN A 39 -7.26 0.29 -4.53
N GLY A 40 -8.00 -0.58 -3.83
CA GLY A 40 -8.00 -2.01 -4.08
C GLY A 40 -6.81 -2.77 -3.49
N ILE A 41 -5.96 -2.13 -2.68
CA ILE A 41 -4.83 -2.81 -2.01
C ILE A 41 -5.31 -3.95 -1.10
N GLU A 42 -6.51 -3.83 -0.53
CA GLU A 42 -7.18 -4.85 0.27
C GLU A 42 -7.61 -6.09 -0.52
N LEU A 43 -7.62 -6.00 -1.86
CA LEU A 43 -7.92 -7.13 -2.75
C LEU A 43 -6.74 -8.11 -2.85
N LEU A 44 -5.54 -7.71 -2.41
CA LEU A 44 -4.35 -8.56 -2.40
C LEU A 44 -4.41 -9.57 -1.24
N ARG A 45 -5.21 -10.63 -1.41
CA ARG A 45 -5.47 -11.64 -0.37
C ARG A 45 -4.25 -12.52 -0.04
N SER A 46 -3.30 -12.68 -0.95
CA SER A 46 -2.07 -13.45 -0.72
C SER A 46 -0.96 -12.64 -0.04
N LEU A 47 -1.17 -11.35 0.20
CA LEU A 47 -0.14 -10.47 0.73
C LEU A 47 0.21 -10.84 2.17
N LYS A 48 1.50 -11.07 2.43
CA LYS A 48 2.06 -11.37 3.75
C LYS A 48 2.85 -10.21 4.33
N LYS A 49 3.47 -9.39 3.47
CA LYS A 49 4.30 -8.24 3.86
C LYS A 49 3.92 -6.98 3.10
N LEU A 50 3.70 -5.89 3.82
CA LEU A 50 3.37 -4.58 3.26
C LEU A 50 4.20 -3.48 3.92
N TRP A 51 5.05 -2.82 3.14
CA TRP A 51 5.82 -1.66 3.59
C TRP A 51 5.41 -0.42 2.80
N LEU A 52 4.99 0.61 3.53
CA LEU A 52 4.56 1.91 3.04
C LEU A 52 5.43 2.94 3.75
N VAL A 53 6.55 3.35 3.14
CA VAL A 53 7.61 4.09 3.85
C VAL A 53 7.94 5.39 3.11
N ASN A 54 8.13 6.48 3.85
CA ASN A 54 8.45 7.80 3.32
C ASN A 54 7.42 8.27 2.25
N LEU A 55 6.13 8.07 2.54
CA LEU A 55 5.03 8.56 1.70
C LEU A 55 4.66 10.00 2.08
N HIS A 56 3.61 10.54 1.46
CA HIS A 56 3.11 11.87 1.78
C HIS A 56 2.79 12.01 3.28
N ARG A 57 3.03 13.19 3.86
CA ARG A 57 2.79 13.48 5.30
C ARG A 57 1.38 13.17 5.80
N GLY A 58 0.39 13.25 4.91
CA GLY A 58 -1.02 12.96 5.20
C GLY A 58 -1.40 11.48 5.06
N PHE A 59 -0.49 10.62 4.56
CA PHE A 59 -0.81 9.24 4.23
C PHE A 59 -1.27 8.44 5.45
N LEU A 60 -0.57 8.54 6.58
CA LEU A 60 -0.94 7.82 7.81
C LEU A 60 -2.33 8.23 8.33
N SER A 61 -2.71 9.51 8.16
CA SER A 61 -4.06 9.95 8.50
C SER A 61 -5.13 9.30 7.61
N GLN A 62 -4.88 9.19 6.30
CA GLN A 62 -5.77 8.48 5.38
C GLN A 62 -5.84 6.98 5.66
N TRP A 63 -4.70 6.38 6.01
CA TRP A 63 -4.62 4.97 6.42
C TRP A 63 -5.52 4.68 7.63
N ASN A 64 -5.41 5.49 8.68
CA ASN A 64 -6.21 5.36 9.89
C ASN A 64 -7.70 5.64 9.64
N LYS A 65 -8.01 6.72 8.91
CA LYS A 65 -9.39 7.09 8.55
C LYS A 65 -10.09 5.99 7.74
N SER A 66 -9.34 5.23 6.95
CA SER A 66 -9.86 4.16 6.11
C SER A 66 -9.92 2.80 6.83
N GLU A 67 -9.58 2.75 8.12
CA GLU A 67 -9.54 1.54 8.95
C GLU A 67 -8.69 0.42 8.35
N MET A 68 -7.57 0.80 7.70
CA MET A 68 -6.77 -0.16 6.94
C MET A 68 -6.15 -1.25 7.79
N HIS A 69 -5.89 -1.00 9.08
CA HIS A 69 -5.45 -2.04 10.00
C HIS A 69 -6.46 -3.21 10.08
N HIS A 70 -7.77 -2.92 10.09
CA HIS A 70 -8.79 -3.95 10.08
C HIS A 70 -8.88 -4.66 8.72
N LYS A 71 -8.83 -3.88 7.62
CA LYS A 71 -8.91 -4.43 6.25
C LYS A 71 -7.71 -5.30 5.86
N MET A 72 -6.58 -5.10 6.52
CA MET A 72 -5.31 -5.78 6.25
C MET A 72 -4.92 -6.79 7.33
N GLN A 73 -5.87 -7.26 8.13
CA GLN A 73 -5.63 -8.25 9.20
C GLN A 73 -5.00 -9.56 8.71
N HIS A 74 -5.11 -9.89 7.41
CA HIS A 74 -4.48 -11.07 6.82
C HIS A 74 -2.98 -10.89 6.55
N VAL A 75 -2.48 -9.64 6.57
CA VAL A 75 -1.07 -9.33 6.31
C VAL A 75 -0.28 -9.43 7.61
N LEU A 76 0.74 -10.30 7.61
CA LEU A 76 1.52 -10.65 8.80
C LEU A 76 2.46 -9.51 9.24
N GLU A 77 3.03 -8.79 8.28
CA GLU A 77 3.99 -7.72 8.53
C GLU A 77 3.53 -6.44 7.83
N ILE A 78 3.13 -5.44 8.60
CA ILE A 78 2.73 -4.12 8.09
C ILE A 78 3.65 -3.05 8.68
N ARG A 79 4.19 -2.19 7.82
CA ARG A 79 4.90 -0.96 8.19
C ARG A 79 4.30 0.21 7.41
N VAL A 80 3.84 1.24 8.12
CA VAL A 80 3.26 2.48 7.58
C VAL A 80 3.96 3.68 8.21
#